data_AF-A0A5K7TZA9-F1
#
_entry.id   AF-A0A5K7TZA9-F1
#
_cell.length_a   1.000
_cell.length_b   1.000
_cell.length_c   1.000
_cell.angle_alpha   90.00
_cell.angle_beta   90.00
_cell.angle_gamma   90.00
#
_symmetry.space_group_name_H-M   'P 1'
#
loop_
_entity.id
_entity.type
_entity.pdbx_description
1 polymer ?
#
loop_
_entity_poly.entity_id
_entity_poly.type
_entity_poly.pdbx_seq_one_letter_code
_entity_poly.pdbx_strand_id
1 'polypeptide(L)'
;MELFTDYIEAPVDEYGRRFYPSPHEFRKFFILLMYWHEQNLGFNVASWMAGHTMVQHTQAYTDASINADEISLWEAECIEDKIIELEVARSERHDLNGLIALYEAVKERFGVGQIRGLPRSEYLEFLQDLRAEGIIKVKPYLIFAPGTSEPDGIDLAFKFEDKQDEQF
;
A
#
# COMPACT_ATOMS: atom_id res chain seq x y z
N MET A 1 1.93 22.40 11.41
CA MET A 1 2.07 22.36 9.94
C MET A 1 2.77 23.59 9.41
N GLU A 2 2.40 24.81 9.85
CA GLU A 2 3.05 26.06 9.40
C GLU A 2 4.57 26.07 9.48
N LEU A 3 5.15 25.78 10.66
CA LEU A 3 6.61 25.72 10.84
C LEU A 3 7.30 24.69 9.93
N PHE A 4 6.63 23.57 9.65
CA PHE A 4 7.16 22.53 8.76
C PHE A 4 7.15 23.01 7.31
N THR A 5 6.04 23.61 6.86
CA THR A 5 5.88 24.21 5.53
C THR A 5 6.91 25.31 5.28
N ASP A 6 7.21 26.13 6.29
CA ASP A 6 8.26 27.15 6.21
C ASP A 6 9.66 26.52 6.12
N TYR A 7 9.92 25.47 6.92
CA TYR A 7 11.21 24.78 6.95
C TYR A 7 11.55 24.08 5.63
N ILE A 8 10.57 23.41 5.00
CA ILE A 8 10.78 22.75 3.70
C ILE A 8 10.69 23.71 2.51
N GLU A 9 10.51 25.00 2.78
CA GLU A 9 10.33 26.04 1.77
C GLU A 9 9.25 25.69 0.73
N ALA A 10 8.08 25.21 1.19
CA ALA A 10 7.01 24.73 0.30
C ALA A 10 6.63 25.77 -0.80
N PRO A 11 6.32 25.31 -2.03
CA PRO A 11 6.13 26.18 -3.18
C PRO A 11 5.10 27.29 -2.94
N VAL A 12 5.38 28.47 -3.48
CA VAL A 12 4.48 29.64 -3.45
C VAL A 12 3.59 29.67 -4.68
N ASP A 13 2.39 30.20 -4.54
CA ASP A 13 1.47 30.44 -5.65
C ASP A 13 1.93 31.61 -6.54
N GLU A 14 1.18 31.88 -7.61
CA GLU A 14 1.43 32.98 -8.55
C GLU A 14 1.39 34.38 -7.90
N TYR A 15 0.89 34.48 -6.66
CA TYR A 15 0.79 35.71 -5.87
C TYR A 15 1.82 35.75 -4.72
N GLY A 16 2.73 34.79 -4.64
CA GLY A 16 3.78 34.72 -3.61
C GLY A 16 3.31 34.22 -2.24
N ARG A 17 2.14 33.58 -2.16
CA ARG A 17 1.59 33.02 -0.92
C ARG A 17 1.98 31.56 -0.78
N ARG A 18 2.31 31.11 0.43
CA ARG A 18 2.54 29.69 0.73
C ARG A 18 1.23 29.02 1.13
N PHE A 19 1.02 27.79 0.68
CA PHE A 19 -0.09 26.95 1.11
C PHE A 19 0.22 26.31 2.46
N TYR A 20 -0.60 26.60 3.48
CA TYR A 20 -0.48 26.05 4.83
C TYR A 20 -1.60 25.06 5.10
N PRO A 21 -1.43 23.79 4.73
CA PRO A 21 -2.45 22.78 4.95
C PRO A 21 -2.67 22.56 6.45
N SER A 22 -3.94 22.58 6.82
CA SER A 22 -4.43 22.16 8.13
C SER A 22 -4.36 20.64 8.29
N PRO A 23 -4.29 20.12 9.53
CA PRO A 23 -4.40 18.68 9.77
C PRO A 23 -5.69 18.06 9.22
N HIS A 24 -6.77 18.84 9.10
CA HIS A 24 -8.04 18.37 8.55
C HIS A 24 -7.94 18.09 7.04
N GLU A 25 -7.22 18.93 6.30
CA GLU A 25 -7.01 18.76 4.85
C GLU A 25 -6.15 17.52 4.54
N PHE A 26 -5.24 17.15 5.44
CA PHE A 26 -4.47 15.91 5.34
C PHE A 26 -5.15 14.69 5.98
N ARG A 27 -6.37 14.79 6.51
CA ARG A 27 -7.00 13.68 7.24
C ARG A 27 -6.99 12.40 6.41
N LYS A 28 -7.37 12.49 5.14
CA LYS A 28 -7.41 11.34 4.24
C LYS A 28 -6.02 10.76 3.95
N PHE A 29 -5.02 11.63 3.75
CA PHE A 29 -3.63 11.21 3.57
C PHE A 29 -3.13 10.41 4.78
N PHE A 30 -3.36 10.89 6.00
CA PHE A 30 -2.96 10.16 7.20
C PHE A 30 -3.71 8.82 7.37
N ILE A 31 -5.00 8.78 7.02
CA ILE A 31 -5.78 7.54 7.02
C ILE A 31 -5.18 6.54 6.03
N LEU A 32 -4.87 6.96 4.80
CA LEU A 32 -4.24 6.10 3.79
C LEU A 32 -2.88 5.60 4.23
N LEU A 33 -2.03 6.49 4.76
CA LEU A 33 -0.71 6.13 5.28
C LEU A 33 -0.83 5.05 6.36
N MET A 34 -1.70 5.27 7.36
CA MET A 34 -1.90 4.29 8.44
C MET A 34 -2.53 2.99 7.93
N TYR A 35 -3.50 3.08 7.02
CA TYR A 35 -4.26 1.92 6.53
C TYR A 35 -3.39 0.96 5.72
N TRP A 36 -2.43 1.48 4.97
CA TRP A 36 -1.67 0.66 4.04
C TRP A 36 -0.20 0.42 4.44
N HIS A 37 0.42 1.32 5.20
CA HIS A 37 1.82 1.16 5.63
C HIS A 37 1.94 0.52 7.03
N GLU A 38 0.95 0.71 7.92
CA GLU A 38 1.01 0.21 9.30
C GLU A 38 0.08 -1.00 9.54
N GLN A 39 0.64 -2.19 9.40
CA GLN A 39 -0.10 -3.46 9.43
C GLN A 39 -0.60 -3.88 10.83
N ASN A 40 -0.02 -3.36 11.92
CA ASN A 40 -0.30 -3.84 13.28
C ASN A 40 -1.35 -3.00 14.06
N LEU A 41 -1.42 -1.69 13.82
CA LEU A 41 -2.34 -0.78 14.53
C LEU A 41 -3.11 0.15 13.59
N GLY A 42 -2.78 0.13 12.29
CA GLY A 42 -3.28 1.06 11.30
C GLY A 42 -4.79 1.11 11.24
N PHE A 43 -5.48 -0.02 11.45
CA PHE A 43 -6.92 -0.11 11.30
C PHE A 43 -7.72 0.68 12.34
N ASN A 44 -7.49 0.39 13.63
CA ASN A 44 -8.22 1.01 14.73
C ASN A 44 -7.89 2.51 14.81
N VAL A 45 -6.63 2.86 14.52
CA VAL A 45 -6.19 4.26 14.47
C VAL A 45 -6.80 4.98 13.27
N ALA A 46 -6.79 4.39 12.07
CA ALA A 46 -7.40 4.99 10.87
C ALA A 46 -8.90 5.18 11.03
N SER A 47 -9.62 4.21 11.58
CA SER A 47 -11.06 4.31 11.84
C SER A 47 -11.39 5.34 12.91
N TRP A 48 -10.58 5.40 13.98
CA TRP A 48 -10.69 6.46 15.00
C TRP A 48 -10.41 7.85 14.41
N MET A 49 -9.39 7.99 13.57
CA MET A 49 -9.05 9.25 12.87
C MET A 49 -10.13 9.66 11.86
N ALA A 50 -10.81 8.69 11.24
CA ALA A 50 -11.94 8.91 10.34
C ALA A 50 -13.27 9.18 11.08
N GLY A 51 -13.34 8.91 12.39
CA GLY A 51 -14.59 8.92 13.15
C GLY A 51 -15.57 7.82 12.72
N HIS A 52 -15.06 6.75 12.11
CA HIS A 52 -15.86 5.64 11.61
C HIS A 52 -16.03 4.56 12.67
N THR A 53 -17.27 4.14 12.89
CA THR A 53 -17.62 3.06 13.83
C THR A 53 -17.43 1.67 13.21
N MET A 54 -17.54 1.56 11.88
CA MET A 54 -17.44 0.31 11.15
C MET A 54 -16.25 0.31 10.22
N VAL A 55 -15.56 -0.82 10.20
CA VAL A 55 -14.31 -1.01 9.45
C VAL A 55 -14.50 -0.77 7.95
N GLN A 56 -15.62 -1.27 7.44
CA GLN A 56 -15.99 -1.25 6.04
C GLN A 56 -16.19 0.19 5.51
N HIS A 57 -16.51 1.15 6.39
CA HIS A 57 -16.69 2.55 6.01
C HIS A 57 -15.32 3.23 5.79
N THR A 58 -14.29 2.85 6.55
CA THR A 58 -12.92 3.33 6.35
C THR A 58 -12.36 2.81 5.03
N GLN A 59 -12.62 1.54 4.69
CA GLN A 59 -12.23 0.94 3.42
C GLN A 59 -12.90 1.64 2.22
N ALA A 60 -14.23 1.84 2.26
CA ALA A 60 -14.93 2.56 1.19
C ALA A 60 -14.45 4.03 1.04
N TYR A 61 -14.01 4.66 2.14
CA TYR A 61 -13.49 6.02 2.15
C TYR A 61 -12.07 6.13 1.57
N THR A 62 -11.22 5.12 1.77
CA THR A 62 -9.92 5.04 1.11
C THR A 62 -10.06 4.79 -0.39
N ASP A 63 -11.05 3.99 -0.80
CA ASP A 63 -11.28 3.64 -2.21
C ASP A 63 -11.85 4.80 -3.04
N ALA A 64 -12.64 5.68 -2.42
CA ALA A 64 -13.26 6.80 -3.11
C ALA A 64 -12.29 7.98 -3.21
N SER A 65 -12.00 8.51 -4.42
CA SER A 65 -11.38 9.83 -4.72
C SER A 65 -9.86 10.01 -4.47
N ILE A 66 -9.02 9.29 -5.20
CA ILE A 66 -7.58 9.58 -5.29
C ILE A 66 -7.20 9.62 -6.79
N ASN A 67 -6.24 10.46 -7.19
CA ASN A 67 -5.70 10.46 -8.56
C ASN A 67 -5.10 9.09 -8.89
N ALA A 68 -5.50 8.51 -10.01
CA ALA A 68 -5.09 7.15 -10.39
C ALA A 68 -3.56 6.97 -10.43
N ASP A 69 -2.83 8.00 -10.88
CA ASP A 69 -1.38 7.94 -11.07
C ASP A 69 -0.61 7.95 -9.73
N GLU A 70 -1.06 8.76 -8.75
CA GLU A 70 -0.45 8.83 -7.41
C GLU A 70 -0.75 7.57 -6.58
N ILE A 71 -1.95 6.98 -6.74
CA ILE A 71 -2.27 5.66 -6.17
C ILE A 71 -1.34 4.61 -6.75
N SER A 72 -1.13 4.64 -8.07
CA SER A 72 -0.40 3.61 -8.78
C SER A 72 1.04 3.46 -8.29
N LEU A 73 1.76 4.57 -8.10
CA LEU A 73 3.14 4.53 -7.58
C LEU A 73 3.17 4.00 -6.15
N TRP A 74 2.26 4.53 -5.33
CA TRP A 74 2.19 4.19 -3.93
C TRP A 74 1.77 2.71 -3.69
N GLU A 75 0.83 2.18 -4.50
CA GLU A 75 0.50 0.74 -4.52
C GLU A 75 1.71 -0.11 -4.95
N ALA A 76 2.46 0.34 -5.95
CA ALA A 76 3.67 -0.35 -6.40
C ALA A 76 4.75 -0.41 -5.31
N GLU A 77 4.91 0.64 -4.50
CA GLU A 77 5.81 0.64 -3.34
C GLU A 77 5.35 -0.37 -2.28
N CYS A 78 4.05 -0.46 -1.97
CA CYS A 78 3.55 -1.47 -1.03
C CYS A 78 3.72 -2.92 -1.56
N ILE A 79 3.58 -3.12 -2.87
CA ILE A 79 3.84 -4.40 -3.51
C ILE A 79 5.34 -4.75 -3.40
N GLU A 80 6.23 -3.78 -3.63
CA GLU A 80 7.69 -3.92 -3.47
C GLU A 80 8.03 -4.40 -2.05
N ASP A 81 7.48 -3.77 -1.02
CA ASP A 81 7.73 -4.14 0.38
C ASP A 81 7.36 -5.60 0.66
N LYS A 82 6.22 -6.08 0.15
CA LYS A 82 5.78 -7.47 0.34
C LYS A 82 6.65 -8.49 -0.37
N ILE A 83 7.16 -8.14 -1.54
CA ILE A 83 8.09 -9.02 -2.26
C ILE A 83 9.44 -9.08 -1.52
N ILE A 84 9.91 -7.97 -0.96
CA ILE A 84 11.12 -7.94 -0.13
C ILE A 84 10.93 -8.76 1.15
N GLU A 85 9.79 -8.63 1.83
CA GLU A 85 9.44 -9.44 3.00
C GLU A 85 9.47 -10.94 2.68
N LEU A 86 8.89 -11.34 1.54
CA LEU A 86 8.92 -12.73 1.06
C LEU A 86 10.36 -13.23 0.83
N GLU A 87 11.19 -12.42 0.16
CA GLU A 87 12.60 -12.78 -0.13
C GLU A 87 13.41 -12.94 1.16
N VAL A 88 13.17 -12.10 2.18
CA VAL A 88 13.84 -12.17 3.49
C VAL A 88 13.35 -13.36 4.31
N ALA A 89 12.05 -13.65 4.31
CA ALA A 89 11.45 -14.69 5.14
C ALA A 89 11.87 -16.11 4.74
N ARG A 90 12.45 -16.32 3.55
CA ARG A 90 12.98 -17.61 3.03
C ARG A 90 12.04 -18.82 3.24
N SER A 91 10.73 -18.59 3.31
CA SER A 91 9.76 -19.60 3.75
C SER A 91 8.88 -20.05 2.58
N GLU A 92 8.72 -21.36 2.44
CA GLU A 92 7.67 -21.97 1.60
C GLU A 92 6.30 -21.70 2.25
N ARG A 93 5.74 -20.52 1.98
CA ARG A 93 4.39 -20.14 2.41
C ARG A 93 3.38 -20.56 1.35
N HIS A 94 2.71 -21.69 1.57
CA HIS A 94 1.71 -22.23 0.62
C HIS A 94 0.43 -21.39 0.56
N ASP A 95 0.20 -20.51 1.53
CA ASP A 95 -0.91 -19.57 1.62
C ASP A 95 -0.75 -18.36 0.69
N LEU A 96 0.47 -18.10 0.19
CA LEU A 96 0.84 -16.91 -0.59
C LEU A 96 1.10 -17.22 -2.09
N ASN A 97 0.25 -18.05 -2.71
CA ASN A 97 0.46 -18.49 -4.09
C ASN A 97 0.43 -17.35 -5.13
N GLY A 98 -0.36 -16.30 -4.90
CA GLY A 98 -0.44 -15.12 -5.76
C GLY A 98 0.81 -14.26 -5.65
N LEU A 99 1.27 -13.98 -4.42
CA LEU A 99 2.49 -13.21 -4.19
C LEU A 99 3.75 -13.94 -4.69
N ILE A 100 3.84 -15.25 -4.47
CA ILE A 100 4.94 -16.08 -5.00
C ILE A 100 4.95 -16.06 -6.54
N ALA A 101 3.78 -16.14 -7.17
CA ALA A 101 3.69 -16.09 -8.63
C ALA A 101 4.17 -14.75 -9.19
N LEU A 102 3.77 -13.65 -8.56
CA LEU A 102 4.26 -12.31 -8.90
C LEU A 102 5.78 -12.21 -8.74
N TYR A 103 6.34 -12.70 -7.64
CA TYR A 103 7.78 -12.69 -7.39
C TYR A 103 8.57 -13.46 -8.45
N GLU A 104 8.11 -14.65 -8.84
CA GLU A 104 8.77 -15.41 -9.90
C GLU A 104 8.63 -14.73 -11.28
N ALA A 105 7.49 -14.10 -11.58
CA ALA A 105 7.32 -13.33 -12.81
C ALA A 105 8.25 -12.11 -12.88
N VAL A 106 8.47 -11.41 -11.76
CA VAL A 106 9.46 -10.32 -11.66
C VAL A 106 10.86 -10.87 -11.94
N LYS A 107 11.25 -11.99 -11.30
CA LYS A 107 12.57 -12.60 -11.53
C LYS A 107 12.78 -13.02 -12.97
N GLU A 108 11.77 -13.63 -13.59
CA GLU A 108 11.80 -14.02 -15.00
C GLU A 108 11.95 -12.81 -15.92
N ARG A 109 11.17 -11.75 -15.68
CA ARG A 109 11.19 -10.51 -16.48
C ARG A 109 12.56 -9.85 -16.47
N PHE A 110 13.19 -9.75 -15.30
CA PHE A 110 14.48 -9.07 -15.14
C PHE A 110 15.70 -10.01 -15.25
N GLY A 111 15.48 -11.33 -15.34
CA GLY A 111 16.54 -12.33 -15.45
C GLY A 111 17.42 -12.41 -14.20
N VAL A 112 16.86 -12.14 -13.02
CA VAL A 112 17.61 -12.05 -11.75
C VAL A 112 17.29 -13.20 -10.80
N GLY A 113 18.27 -13.58 -9.98
CA GLY A 113 18.06 -14.58 -8.92
C GLY A 113 17.38 -14.01 -7.67
N GLN A 114 17.50 -12.70 -7.45
CA GLN A 114 16.96 -11.93 -6.32
C GLN A 114 16.59 -10.54 -6.84
N ILE A 115 15.53 -9.94 -6.28
CA ILE A 115 15.10 -8.59 -6.70
C ILE A 115 15.98 -7.50 -6.08
N ARG A 116 16.71 -7.82 -5.00
CA ARG A 116 17.69 -6.92 -4.37
C ARG A 116 18.81 -6.56 -5.34
N GLY A 117 18.75 -5.34 -5.87
CA GLY A 117 19.75 -4.78 -6.78
C GLY A 117 19.19 -4.30 -8.12
N LEU A 118 17.89 -4.48 -8.38
CA LEU A 118 17.23 -3.88 -9.53
C LEU A 118 17.18 -2.35 -9.41
N PRO A 119 17.25 -1.61 -10.53
CA PRO A 119 16.94 -0.18 -10.54
C PRO A 119 15.50 0.04 -10.06
N ARG A 120 15.34 0.75 -8.93
CA ARG A 120 14.03 0.94 -8.29
C ARG A 120 12.99 1.57 -9.23
N SER A 121 13.41 2.51 -10.09
CA SER A 121 12.51 3.16 -11.05
C SER A 121 11.93 2.17 -12.07
N GLU A 122 12.77 1.34 -12.69
CA GLU A 122 12.32 0.34 -13.68
C GLU A 122 11.44 -0.74 -13.04
N TYR A 123 11.75 -1.10 -11.79
CA TYR A 123 10.98 -2.07 -11.04
C TYR A 123 9.58 -1.55 -10.68
N LEU A 124 9.50 -0.31 -10.17
CA LEU A 124 8.22 0.31 -9.84
C LEU A 124 7.38 0.54 -11.10
N GLU A 125 7.97 1.05 -12.18
CA GLU A 125 7.27 1.20 -13.47
C GLU A 125 6.66 -0.13 -13.95
N PHE A 126 7.40 -1.24 -13.85
CA PHE A 126 6.88 -2.56 -14.19
C PHE A 126 5.69 -2.99 -13.33
N LEU A 127 5.75 -2.77 -12.01
CA LEU A 127 4.63 -3.10 -11.12
C LEU A 127 3.40 -2.23 -11.40
N GLN A 128 3.60 -0.96 -11.74
CA GLN A 128 2.54 -0.04 -12.15
C GLN A 128 1.86 -0.49 -13.44
N ASP A 129 2.64 -0.93 -14.43
CA ASP A 129 2.11 -1.46 -15.70
C ASP A 129 1.25 -2.71 -15.47
N LEU A 130 1.75 -3.69 -14.70
CA LEU A 130 1.00 -4.90 -14.35
C LEU A 130 -0.33 -4.57 -13.66
N ARG A 131 -0.33 -3.53 -12.82
CA ARG A 131 -1.51 -3.07 -12.09
C ARG A 131 -2.51 -2.40 -13.02
N ALA A 132 -2.04 -1.52 -13.91
CA ALA A 132 -2.85 -0.83 -14.90
C ALA A 132 -3.51 -1.80 -15.89
N GLU A 133 -2.80 -2.86 -16.27
CA GLU A 133 -3.32 -3.94 -17.13
C GLU A 133 -4.27 -4.90 -16.38
N GLY A 134 -4.36 -4.78 -15.05
CA GLY A 134 -5.21 -5.63 -14.21
C GLY A 134 -4.71 -7.06 -14.04
N ILE A 135 -3.44 -7.32 -14.41
CA ILE A 135 -2.75 -8.61 -14.26
C ILE A 135 -2.52 -8.91 -12.78
N ILE A 136 -2.12 -7.90 -12.02
CA ILE A 136 -2.01 -7.95 -10.56
C ILE A 136 -3.20 -7.25 -9.91
N LYS A 137 -3.89 -7.99 -9.05
CA LYS A 137 -4.90 -7.45 -8.14
C LYS A 137 -4.41 -7.61 -6.70
N VAL A 138 -4.67 -6.60 -5.90
CA VAL A 138 -4.22 -6.48 -4.51
C VAL A 138 -5.40 -6.00 -3.73
N LYS A 139 -5.69 -6.67 -2.62
CA LYS A 139 -6.74 -6.26 -1.69
C LYS A 139 -6.24 -6.34 -0.25
N PRO A 140 -6.55 -5.36 0.60
CA PRO A 140 -6.32 -5.48 2.03
C PRO A 140 -7.31 -6.48 2.65
N TYR A 141 -6.85 -7.25 3.64
CA TYR A 141 -7.70 -8.11 4.47
C TYR A 141 -7.34 -7.95 5.96
N LEU A 142 -8.29 -8.26 6.83
CA LEU A 142 -8.13 -8.14 8.27
C LEU A 142 -7.53 -9.42 8.85
N ILE A 143 -6.53 -9.26 9.71
CA ILE A 143 -5.99 -10.33 10.55
C ILE A 143 -6.69 -10.29 11.90
N PHE A 144 -7.10 -11.45 12.40
CA PHE A 144 -7.72 -11.60 13.72
C PHE A 144 -6.84 -12.45 14.62
N ALA A 145 -6.64 -12.00 15.86
CA ALA A 145 -5.99 -12.83 16.88
C ALA A 145 -6.91 -14.00 17.27
N PRO A 146 -6.36 -15.16 17.67
CA PRO A 146 -7.18 -16.31 18.05
C PRO A 146 -8.16 -15.97 19.18
N GLY A 147 -9.46 -16.07 18.89
CA GLY A 147 -10.52 -15.87 19.88
C GLY A 147 -11.00 -14.42 20.05
N THR A 148 -10.54 -13.47 19.22
CA THR A 148 -11.05 -12.09 19.22
C THR A 148 -11.95 -11.83 18.01
N SER A 149 -12.98 -11.00 18.20
CA SER A 149 -13.77 -10.44 17.10
C SER A 149 -13.22 -9.09 16.61
N GLU A 150 -12.24 -8.54 17.31
CA GLU A 150 -11.54 -7.31 16.94
C GLU A 150 -10.33 -7.65 16.07
N PRO A 151 -10.10 -6.90 14.97
CA PRO A 151 -8.95 -7.09 14.11
C PRO A 151 -7.65 -6.71 14.84
N ASP A 152 -6.66 -7.59 14.72
CA ASP A 152 -5.30 -7.45 15.27
C ASP A 152 -4.37 -6.77 14.27
N GLY A 153 -4.74 -6.76 12.98
CA GLY A 153 -3.95 -6.11 11.93
C GLY A 153 -4.62 -6.11 10.56
N ILE A 154 -3.89 -5.58 9.58
CA ILE A 154 -4.21 -5.60 8.15
C ILE A 154 -3.02 -6.20 7.42
N ASP A 155 -3.29 -7.02 6.41
CA ASP A 155 -2.27 -7.47 5.46
C ASP A 155 -2.83 -7.44 4.04
N LEU A 156 -1.97 -7.67 3.05
CA LEU A 156 -2.30 -7.60 1.64
C LEU A 156 -2.41 -9.01 1.07
N ALA A 157 -3.53 -9.28 0.39
CA ALA A 157 -3.70 -10.47 -0.42
C ALA A 157 -3.48 -10.12 -1.89
N PHE A 158 -2.79 -11.01 -2.59
CA PHE A 158 -2.40 -10.85 -3.99
C PHE A 158 -3.10 -11.88 -4.87
N LYS A 159 -3.48 -11.42 -6.07
CA LYS A 159 -3.84 -12.26 -7.20
C LYS A 159 -3.02 -11.84 -8.40
N PHE A 160 -2.30 -12.80 -8.97
CA PHE A 160 -1.48 -12.64 -10.15
C PHE A 160 -1.95 -13.66 -11.19
N GLU A 161 -2.54 -13.17 -12.28
CA GLU A 161 -3.19 -14.00 -13.30
C GLU A 161 -4.23 -14.97 -12.67
N ASP A 162 -4.01 -16.28 -12.81
CA ASP A 162 -4.86 -17.36 -12.29
C ASP A 162 -4.49 -17.80 -10.87
N LYS A 163 -3.35 -17.33 -10.34
CA LYS A 163 -2.87 -17.68 -9.00
C LYS A 163 -3.28 -16.62 -7.99
N GLN A 164 -3.74 -17.06 -6.83
CA GLN A 164 -4.20 -16.15 -5.78
C GLN A 164 -3.82 -16.67 -4.41
N ASP A 165 -3.58 -15.74 -3.48
CA ASP A 165 -3.39 -16.06 -2.06
C ASP A 165 -4.71 -16.60 -1.48
N GLU A 166 -4.63 -17.39 -0.41
CA GLU A 166 -5.82 -17.99 0.22
C GLU A 166 -6.85 -16.95 0.69
N GLN A 167 -6.36 -15.75 1.03
CA GLN A 167 -7.18 -14.64 1.53
C GLN A 167 -7.70 -13.73 0.41
N PHE A 168 -7.38 -13.99 -0.86
CA PHE A 168 -7.81 -13.18 -2.02
C PHE A 168 -9.28 -13.36 -2.42
#